data_AF-A0A6G3ZUR0-F1
#
_entry.id   AF-A0A6G3ZUR0-F1
#
_cell.length_a   1.000
_cell.length_b   1.000
_cell.length_c   1.000
_cell.angle_alpha   90.00
_cell.angle_beta   90.00
_cell.angle_gamma   90.00
#
_symmetry.space_group_name_H-M   'P 1'
#
loop_
_entity.id
_entity.type
_entity.pdbx_description
1 polymer ?
#
loop_
_entity_poly.entity_id
_entity_poly.type
_entity_poly.pdbx_seq_one_letter_code
_entity_poly.pdbx_strand_id
1 'polypeptide(L)' 'MAVLLPSLAVGARRLHDTGRSGSWLLINLIPLIGAIILLIFKVEESHDNINQYGPNPKI' A
#
# COMPACT_ATOMS: atom_id res chain seq x y z
N MET A 1 -12.06 3.49 -26.69
CA MET A 1 -11.05 3.55 -25.62
C MET A 1 -11.64 2.92 -24.36
N ALA A 2 -11.49 1.61 -24.19
CA ALA A 2 -11.89 0.88 -22.99
C ALA A 2 -10.91 -0.29 -22.78
N VAL A 3 -9.68 0.05 -22.39
CA VAL A 3 -8.56 -0.91 -22.29
C VAL A 3 -8.52 -1.58 -20.91
N LEU A 4 -9.16 -0.99 -19.89
CA LEU A 4 -9.09 -1.47 -18.52
C LEU A 4 -9.75 -2.86 -18.34
N LEU A 5 -10.96 -3.04 -18.86
CA LEU A 5 -11.70 -4.31 -18.80
C LEU A 5 -10.98 -5.46 -19.52
N PRO A 6 -10.53 -5.33 -20.80
CA PRO A 6 -9.78 -6.41 -21.44
C PRO A 6 -8.44 -6.68 -20.73
N SER A 7 -7.75 -5.67 -20.20
CA SER A 7 -6.51 -5.87 -19.44
C SER A 7 -6.71 -6.64 -18.12
N LEU A 8 -7.78 -6.33 -17.36
CA LEU A 8 -8.13 -7.07 -16.14
C LEU A 8 -8.52 -8.53 -16.47
N ALA A 9 -9.27 -8.75 -17.54
CA ALA A 9 -9.66 -10.09 -17.98
C ALA A 9 -8.45 -10.95 -18.39
N VAL A 10 -7.49 -10.37 -19.13
CA VAL A 10 -6.25 -11.06 -19.52
C VAL A 10 -5.38 -11.35 -18.29
N GLY A 11 -5.24 -10.41 -17.36
CA GLY A 11 -4.48 -10.62 -16.12
C GLY A 11 -5.08 -11.71 -15.23
N ALA A 12 -6.41 -11.74 -15.08
CA ALA A 12 -7.10 -12.73 -14.26
C ALA A 12 -6.96 -14.13 -14.87
N ARG A 13 -7.08 -14.23 -16.20
CA ARG A 13 -6.82 -15.47 -16.93
C ARG A 13 -5.41 -15.96 -16.71
N ARG A 14 -4.41 -15.08 -16.81
CA ARG A 14 -3.01 -15.46 -16.63
C ARG A 14 -2.70 -15.98 -15.24
N LEU A 15 -3.34 -15.39 -14.24
CA LEU A 15 -3.21 -15.79 -12.85
C LEU A 15 -3.86 -17.16 -12.60
N HIS A 16 -5.06 -17.39 -13.16
CA HIS A 16 -5.71 -18.71 -13.13
C HIS A 16 -4.88 -19.79 -13.82
N ASP A 17 -4.25 -19.48 -14.95
CA ASP A 17 -3.37 -20.44 -15.64
C ASP A 17 -2.15 -20.85 -14.79
N THR A 18 -1.76 -20.03 -13.79
CA THR A 18 -0.71 -20.36 -12.80
C THR A 18 -1.26 -21.01 -11.52
N GLY A 19 -2.53 -21.41 -11.50
CA GLY A 19 -3.20 -22.03 -10.36
C GLY A 19 -3.53 -21.05 -9.22
N ARG A 20 -3.50 -19.74 -9.47
CA ARG A 20 -3.76 -18.70 -8.47
C ARG A 20 -5.08 -18.00 -8.77
N SER A 21 -5.87 -17.68 -7.74
CA SER A 21 -7.16 -16.98 -7.89
C SER A 21 -7.00 -15.61 -8.55
N GLY A 22 -7.93 -15.20 -9.43
CA GLY A 22 -7.95 -13.87 -10.06
C GLY A 22 -7.83 -12.68 -9.08
N SER A 23 -8.19 -12.88 -7.81
CA SER A 23 -8.12 -11.85 -6.76
C SER A 23 -6.70 -11.35 -6.45
N TRP A 24 -5.63 -12.06 -6.83
CA TRP A 24 -4.27 -11.50 -6.65
C TRP A 24 -4.01 -10.28 -7.53
N LEU A 25 -4.81 -10.05 -8.58
CA LEU A 25 -4.74 -8.79 -9.32
C LEU A 25 -5.08 -7.57 -8.45
N LEU A 26 -5.90 -7.75 -7.41
CA LEU A 26 -6.27 -6.68 -6.48
C LEU A 26 -5.06 -6.19 -5.66
N ILE A 27 -3.96 -6.95 -5.61
CA ILE A 27 -2.70 -6.50 -4.99
C ILE A 27 -2.07 -5.36 -5.78
N ASN A 28 -2.23 -5.34 -7.11
CA ASN A 28 -1.78 -4.21 -7.93
C ASN A 28 -2.55 -2.92 -7.63
N LEU A 29 -3.67 -3.01 -6.89
CA LEU A 29 -4.44 -1.87 -6.38
C LEU A 29 -3.93 -1.40 -5.00
N ILE A 30 -2.79 -1.90 -4.52
CA ILE A 30 -2.24 -1.55 -3.20
C ILE A 30 -1.03 -0.59 -3.31
N PRO A 31 -1.25 0.72 -3.60
CA PRO A 31 -0.44 1.80 -3.02
C PRO A 31 -1.03 2.28 -1.68
N LEU A 32 -2.26 1.88 -1.37
CA LEU A 32 -3.08 2.40 -0.28
C LEU A 32 -2.64 1.93 1.12
N ILE A 33 -2.22 0.67 1.27
CA ILE A 33 -1.78 0.15 2.57
C ILE A 33 -0.49 0.86 3.04
N GLY A 34 0.45 1.10 2.12
CA GLY A 34 1.67 1.86 2.43
C GLY A 34 1.38 3.31 2.83
N ALA A 35 0.46 3.97 2.13
CA ALA A 35 0.02 5.32 2.49
C ALA A 35 -0.66 5.38 3.87
N ILE A 36 -1.48 4.38 4.22
CA ILE A 36 -2.15 4.29 5.52
C ILE A 36 -1.13 4.12 6.65
N ILE A 37 -0.13 3.25 6.51
CA ILE A 37 0.91 3.04 7.53
C ILE A 37 1.72 4.33 7.75
N LEU A 38 2.13 5.00 6.66
CA LEU A 38 2.87 6.26 6.77
C LEU A 38 2.02 7.38 7.38
N LEU A 39 0.71 7.39 7.14
CA LEU A 39 -0.19 8.33 7.78
C LEU A 39 -0.21 8.09 9.29
N ILE A 40 -0.34 6.84 9.74
CA ILE A 40 -0.29 6.46 11.17
C ILE A 40 1.03 6.96 11.80
N PHE A 41 2.18 6.68 11.19
CA PHE A 41 3.48 7.15 11.71
C PHE A 41 3.61 8.68 11.76
N LYS A 42 2.88 9.40 10.91
CA LYS A 42 2.91 10.88 10.89
C LYS A 42 1.98 11.53 11.91
N VAL A 43 0.90 10.86 12.29
CA VAL A 43 -0.01 11.35 13.35
C VAL A 43 0.36 10.85 14.74
N GLU A 44 1.27 9.88 14.83
CA GLU A 44 1.84 9.43 16.09
C GLU A 44 2.58 10.59 16.79
N GLU A 45 2.44 10.66 18.11
CA GLU A 45 3.09 11.69 18.91
C GLU A 45 4.62 11.49 18.92
N SER A 46 5.36 12.60 18.92
CA SER A 46 6.81 12.56 19.06
C SER A 46 7.17 12.00 20.44
N HIS A 47 8.18 11.12 20.49
CA HIS A 47 8.62 10.54 21.75
C HIS A 47 9.18 11.63 22.68
N ASP A 48 8.91 11.52 23.98
CA ASP A 48 9.33 12.50 25.00
C ASP A 48 10.84 12.47 25.33
N ASN A 49 11.65 11.73 24.56
CA ASN A 49 13.09 11.65 24.73
C ASN A 49 13.84 12.44 23.65
N ILE A 50 15.09 12.80 23.96
CA ILE A 50 16.02 13.27 22.92
C ILE A 50 16.37 12.06 22.06
N ASN A 51 15.93 12.05 20.82
CA ASN A 51 16.30 11.03 19.85
C ASN A 51 17.49 11.52 19.01
N GLN A 52 18.02 10.65 18.14
CA GLN A 52 19.16 10.97 17.27
C GLN A 52 18.92 12.11 16.28
N TYR A 53 17.67 12.55 16.12
CA TYR A 53 17.24 13.64 15.25
C TYR A 53 16.94 14.95 16.01
N GLY A 54 17.08 14.96 17.34
CA GLY A 54 16.92 16.13 18.19
C GLY A 54 15.89 15.96 19.32
N PRO A 55 15.77 16.97 20.20
CA PRO A 55 14.76 16.99 21.26
C PRO A 55 13.35 17.23 20.70
N ASN A 56 12.33 16.64 21.34
CA ASN A 56 10.93 16.90 21.03
C ASN A 56 10.58 18.37 21.35
N PRO A 57 10.07 19.17 20.39
CA PRO A 57 9.82 20.60 20.57
C PRO A 57 8.63 20.92 21.47
N LYS A 58 7.84 19.92 21.88
CA LYS A 58 6.75 20.09 22.84
C LYS A 58 7.21 20.10 24.31
N ILE A 59 8.46 19.69 24.58
CA ILE A 59 9.05 19.63 25.93
C ILE A 59 9.75 20.94 26.26
#